data_AF-A0AA38IV11-F1
#
_entry.id   AF-A0AA38IV11-F1
#
_cell.length_a   1.000
_cell.length_b   1.000
_cell.length_c   1.000
_cell.angle_alpha   90.00
_cell.angle_beta   90.00
_cell.angle_gamma   90.00
#
_symmetry.space_group_name_H-M   'P 1'
#
loop_
_entity.id
_entity.type
_entity.pdbx_description
1 polymer ?
#
loop_
_entity_poly.entity_id
_entity_poly.type
_entity_poly.pdbx_seq_one_letter_code
_entity_poly.pdbx_strand_id
1 'polypeptide(L)'
;MAASLNELNKIGKCETKPKLNPDELKIGEKYPICDVKKVKGKFGDCVLVELEEGVIFLPKRMADNMSDDLIESIHEDVLCLALVYHGTKDTGKSNPAHLYEIVQI
;
A
#
# COMPACT_ATOMS: atom_id res chain seq x y z
N MET A 1 17.51 -29.04 24.83
CA MET A 1 17.10 -28.55 23.49
C MET A 1 15.59 -28.45 23.44
N ALA A 2 15.02 -27.32 23.86
CA ALA A 2 13.58 -27.09 23.86
C ALA A 2 13.27 -25.65 23.43
N ALA A 3 13.80 -25.26 22.28
CA ALA A 3 13.49 -23.99 21.62
C ALA A 3 12.85 -24.34 20.28
N SER A 4 11.54 -24.64 20.26
CA SER A 4 10.86 -24.90 18.98
C SER A 4 9.34 -24.68 18.98
N LEU A 5 8.61 -24.84 20.10
CA LEU A 5 7.14 -24.77 20.03
C LEU A 5 6.58 -23.33 20.01
N ASN A 6 7.18 -22.40 20.76
CA ASN A 6 6.68 -21.02 20.86
C ASN A 6 6.99 -20.16 19.62
N GLU A 7 8.06 -20.50 18.88
CA GLU A 7 8.40 -19.82 17.62
C GLU A 7 7.46 -20.25 16.49
N LEU A 8 7.10 -21.54 16.43
CA LEU A 8 6.11 -22.06 15.46
C LEU A 8 4.71 -21.47 15.65
N ASN A 9 4.27 -21.27 16.89
CA ASN A 9 2.97 -20.65 17.18
C ASN A 9 2.93 -19.15 16.87
N LYS A 10 4.08 -18.47 16.81
CA LYS A 10 4.16 -17.09 16.31
C LYS A 10 3.95 -17.02 14.80
N ILE A 11 4.44 -18.01 14.05
CA ILE A 11 4.25 -18.10 12.59
C ILE A 11 2.77 -18.32 12.22
N GLY A 12 1.98 -18.96 13.11
CA GLY A 12 0.55 -19.20 12.91
C GLY A 12 -0.37 -17.99 13.13
N LYS A 13 0.13 -16.89 13.72
CA LYS A 13 -0.58 -15.61 13.72
C LYS A 13 -0.06 -14.85 12.51
N CYS A 14 -0.81 -14.88 11.41
CA CYS A 14 -0.62 -13.90 10.34
C CYS A 14 -0.77 -12.51 10.97
N GLU A 15 0.32 -11.90 11.41
CA GLU A 15 0.38 -10.51 11.83
C GLU A 15 0.14 -9.67 10.58
N THR A 16 -1.12 -9.58 10.16
CA THR A 16 -1.55 -8.68 9.11
C THR A 16 -1.34 -7.28 9.63
N LYS A 17 -0.42 -6.55 8.99
CA LYS A 17 -0.27 -5.11 9.15
C LYS A 17 -1.66 -4.45 9.11
N PRO A 18 -1.93 -3.45 9.97
CA PRO A 18 -3.25 -2.82 10.03
C PRO A 18 -3.57 -2.17 8.68
N LYS A 19 -4.83 -2.27 8.26
CA LYS A 19 -5.30 -1.57 7.07
C LYS A 19 -5.48 -0.09 7.42
N LEU A 20 -4.71 0.76 6.76
CA LEU A 20 -4.79 2.22 6.91
C LEU A 20 -5.89 2.78 6.02
N ASN A 21 -6.68 3.69 6.58
CA ASN A 21 -7.59 4.52 5.82
C ASN A 21 -6.83 5.72 5.22
N PRO A 22 -7.22 6.20 4.04
CA PRO A 22 -6.63 7.40 3.44
C PRO A 22 -6.62 8.62 4.36
N ASP A 23 -7.64 8.75 5.21
CA ASP A 23 -7.78 9.87 6.15
C ASP A 23 -6.82 9.80 7.35
N GLU A 24 -6.16 8.65 7.55
CA GLU A 24 -5.14 8.48 8.59
C GLU A 24 -3.75 8.91 8.10
N LEU A 25 -3.56 9.08 6.79
CA LEU A 25 -2.31 9.55 6.21
C LEU A 25 -2.21 11.08 6.32
N LYS A 26 -1.03 11.55 6.73
CA LYS A 26 -0.73 12.98 6.74
C LYS A 26 -0.40 13.45 5.34
N ILE A 27 -0.93 14.63 5.01
CA ILE A 27 -0.73 15.25 3.70
C ILE A 27 0.74 15.68 3.57
N GLY A 28 1.38 15.27 2.49
CA GLY A 28 2.78 15.61 2.17
C GLY A 28 3.83 14.77 2.91
N GLU A 29 3.41 13.83 3.76
CA GLU A 29 4.33 12.92 4.44
C GLU A 29 4.78 11.80 3.48
N LYS A 30 6.08 11.49 3.51
CA LYS A 30 6.67 10.40 2.71
C LYS A 30 6.60 9.11 3.52
N TYR A 31 5.79 8.16 3.07
CA TYR A 31 5.67 6.85 3.68
C TYR A 31 6.51 5.84 2.89
N PRO A 32 7.60 5.29 3.46
CA PRO A 32 8.42 4.30 2.77
C PRO A 32 7.60 3.08 2.36
N ILE A 33 7.76 2.67 1.10
CA ILE A 33 7.08 1.49 0.56
C ILE A 33 7.92 0.27 0.91
N CYS A 34 7.32 -0.70 1.59
CA CYS A 34 7.94 -1.99 1.84
C CYS A 34 7.67 -2.99 0.71
N ASP A 35 6.45 -2.95 0.16
CA ASP A 35 6.00 -3.89 -0.88
C ASP A 35 4.80 -3.31 -1.63
N VAL A 36 4.61 -3.74 -2.88
CA VAL A 36 3.46 -3.39 -3.72
C VAL A 36 2.93 -4.64 -4.41
N LYS A 37 1.63 -4.89 -4.31
CA LYS A 37 1.00 -6.07 -4.93
C LYS A 37 -0.30 -5.69 -5.61
N LYS A 38 -0.51 -6.25 -6.80
CA LYS A 38 -1.83 -6.23 -7.42
C LYS A 38 -2.67 -7.36 -6.84
N VAL A 39 -3.81 -7.03 -6.27
CA VAL A 39 -4.71 -7.97 -5.62
C VAL A 39 -6.09 -7.89 -6.26
N LYS A 40 -6.72 -9.05 -6.45
CA LYS A 40 -8.07 -9.11 -7.02
C LYS A 40 -9.10 -8.86 -5.93
N GLY A 41 -9.70 -7.67 -5.94
CA GLY A 41 -10.77 -7.28 -5.03
C GLY A 41 -12.16 -7.69 -5.54
N LYS A 42 -13.18 -7.47 -4.70
CA LYS A 42 -14.60 -7.71 -5.05
C LYS A 42 -15.08 -6.91 -6.28
N PHE A 43 -14.40 -5.81 -6.59
CA PHE A 43 -14.79 -4.86 -7.65
C PHE A 43 -13.76 -4.79 -8.81
N GLY A 44 -12.89 -5.79 -8.90
CA GLY A 44 -11.79 -5.86 -9.86
C GLY A 44 -10.43 -5.72 -9.19
N ASP A 45 -9.40 -5.52 -10.01
CA ASP A 45 -8.02 -5.41 -9.53
C ASP A 45 -7.81 -4.11 -8.74
N CYS A 46 -7.11 -4.24 -7.62
CA CYS A 46 -6.69 -3.16 -6.75
C CYS A 46 -5.19 -3.28 -6.52
N VAL A 47 -4.53 -2.18 -6.19
CA VAL A 47 -3.14 -2.19 -5.75
C VAL A 47 -3.11 -2.05 -4.24
N LEU A 48 -2.41 -2.98 -3.60
CA LEU A 48 -2.10 -3.00 -2.19
C LEU A 48 -0.67 -2.52 -2.03
N VAL A 49 -0.48 -1.46 -1.25
CA VAL A 49 0.84 -0.93 -0.91
C VAL A 49 1.07 -1.21 0.57
N GLU A 50 2.12 -1.95 0.86
CA GLU A 50 2.59 -2.14 2.23
C GLU A 50 3.56 -1.03 2.57
N LEU A 51 3.25 -0.30 3.64
CA LEU A 51 4.10 0.70 4.27
C LEU A 51 4.69 0.10 5.56
N GLU A 52 5.60 0.83 6.21
CA GLU A 52 6.10 0.44 7.53
C GLU A 52 4.97 0.44 8.58
N GLU A 53 4.10 1.46 8.53
CA GLU A 53 3.04 1.67 9.52
C GLU A 53 1.80 0.79 9.30
N GLY A 54 1.61 0.25 8.09
CA GLY A 54 0.40 -0.47 7.76
C GLY A 54 0.26 -0.77 6.27
N VAL A 55 -0.95 -1.09 5.83
CA VAL A 55 -1.26 -1.42 4.44
C VAL A 55 -2.36 -0.51 3.93
N ILE A 56 -2.15 0.09 2.76
CA ILE A 56 -3.16 0.90 2.10
C ILE A 56 -3.58 0.28 0.76
N PHE A 57 -4.88 0.37 0.47
CA PHE A 57 -5.42 0.00 -0.82
C PHE A 57 -5.58 1.26 -1.66
N LEU A 58 -4.85 1.32 -2.78
CA LEU A 58 -4.96 2.43 -3.70
C LEU A 58 -6.29 2.35 -4.48
N PRO A 59 -6.86 3.51 -4.86
CA PRO A 59 -8.03 3.55 -5.71
C PRO A 59 -7.79 2.84 -7.03
N LYS A 60 -8.84 2.22 -7.58
CA LYS A 60 -8.78 1.47 -8.85
C LYS A 60 -8.13 2.25 -10.00
N ARG A 61 -8.34 3.57 -10.08
CA ARG A 61 -7.72 4.43 -11.11
C ARG A 61 -6.19 4.39 -11.10
N MET A 62 -5.55 4.18 -9.95
CA MET A 62 -4.10 3.98 -9.89
C MET A 62 -3.73 2.55 -10.27
N ALA A 63 -4.54 1.56 -9.88
CA ALA A 63 -4.35 0.17 -10.27
C ALA A 63 -4.47 -0.05 -11.79
N ASP A 64 -5.37 0.69 -12.45
CA ASP A 64 -5.54 0.65 -13.90
C ASP A 64 -4.30 1.21 -14.64
N ASN A 65 -3.57 2.14 -14.01
CA ASN A 65 -2.34 2.73 -14.55
C ASN A 65 -1.06 1.97 -14.14
N MET A 66 -1.16 1.01 -13.21
CA MET A 66 -0.06 0.13 -12.82
C MET A 66 -0.11 -1.16 -13.62
N SER A 67 0.70 -1.22 -14.68
CA SER A 67 1.03 -2.46 -15.36
C SER A 67 1.90 -3.35 -14.47
N ASP A 68 1.92 -4.65 -14.76
CA ASP A 68 2.74 -5.60 -14.01
C ASP A 68 4.24 -5.25 -14.12
N ASP A 69 4.71 -4.76 -15.28
CA ASP A 69 6.09 -4.27 -15.47
C ASP A 69 6.45 -3.11 -14.53
N LEU A 70 5.48 -2.23 -14.25
CA LEU A 70 5.68 -1.08 -13.37
C LEU A 70 5.71 -1.51 -11.90
N ILE A 71 4.98 -2.56 -11.55
CA ILE A 71 5.04 -3.18 -10.21
C ILE A 71 6.38 -3.89 -10.01
N GLU A 72 6.86 -4.62 -11.02
CA GLU A 72 8.19 -5.24 -10.99
C GLU A 72 9.30 -4.18 -10.86
N SER A 73 9.20 -3.08 -11.60
CA SER A 73 10.13 -1.94 -11.46
C SER A 73 10.09 -1.34 -10.04
N ILE A 74 8.89 -1.20 -9.46
CA ILE A 74 8.74 -0.75 -8.07
C ILE A 74 9.33 -1.75 -7.08
N HIS A 75 9.30 -3.06 -7.37
CA HIS A 75 9.93 -4.08 -6.53
C HIS A 75 11.46 -3.98 -6.55
N GLU A 76 12.04 -3.74 -7.72
CA GLU A 76 13.49 -3.55 -7.85
C GLU A 76 13.98 -2.33 -7.06
N ASP A 77 13.20 -1.23 -7.08
CA ASP A 77 13.52 0.04 -6.42
C ASP A 77 12.81 0.25 -5.08
N VAL A 78 12.18 -0.79 -4.50
CA VAL A 78 11.20 -0.61 -3.41
C VAL A 78 11.78 0.11 -2.19
N LEU A 79 13.07 -0.15 -1.90
CA LEU A 79 13.81 0.46 -0.78
C LEU A 79 14.06 1.96 -0.96
N CYS A 80 13.90 2.47 -2.17
CA CYS A 80 14.11 3.87 -2.54
C CYS A 80 12.79 4.58 -2.87
N LEU A 81 11.62 3.98 -2.62
CA LEU A 81 10.32 4.56 -2.99
C LEU A 81 9.48 4.89 -1.75
N ALA A 82 8.81 6.03 -1.80
CA ALA A 82 7.83 6.47 -0.80
C ALA A 82 6.49 6.81 -1.44
N LEU A 83 5.41 6.46 -0.76
CA LEU A 83 4.06 6.91 -1.06
C LEU A 83 3.82 8.26 -0.37
N VAL A 84 3.40 9.27 -1.13
CA VAL A 84 3.00 10.58 -0.62
C VAL A 84 1.50 10.74 -0.83
N TYR A 85 0.79 11.06 0.24
CA TYR A 85 -0.62 11.41 0.18
C TYR A 85 -0.79 12.92 0.00
N HIS A 86 -1.52 13.34 -1.03
CA HIS A 86 -1.75 14.76 -1.35
C HIS A 86 -3.12 15.27 -0.88
N GLY A 87 -3.90 14.43 -0.18
CA GLY A 87 -5.25 14.78 0.26
C GLY A 87 -6.32 14.43 -0.77
N THR A 88 -7.45 15.13 -0.69
CA THR A 88 -8.60 14.91 -1.56
C THR A 88 -8.83 16.09 -2.51
N LYS A 89 -9.25 15.78 -3.74
CA LYS A 89 -9.64 16.77 -4.74
C LYS A 89 -11.10 16.59 -5.11
N ASP A 90 -11.86 17.68 -5.08
CA ASP A 90 -13.23 17.67 -5.58
C ASP A 90 -13.24 17.38 -7.09
N THR A 91 -14.10 16.45 -7.49
CA THR A 91 -14.27 16.03 -8.89
C THR A 91 -15.67 16.34 -9.42
N GLY A 92 -16.49 17.09 -8.68
CA GLY A 92 -17.89 17.34 -9.01
C GLY A 92 -18.77 16.08 -8.90
N LYS A 93 -18.27 15.04 -8.23
CA LYS A 93 -18.96 13.77 -7.94
C LYS A 93 -19.22 13.66 -6.44
N SER A 94 -20.13 12.77 -6.05
CA SER A 94 -20.57 12.59 -4.66
C SER A 94 -19.44 12.27 -3.66
N ASN A 95 -18.29 11.76 -4.12
CA ASN A 95 -17.13 11.48 -3.27
C ASN A 95 -15.88 12.16 -3.86
N PRO A 96 -15.10 12.88 -3.04
CA PRO A 96 -13.87 13.51 -3.50
C PRO A 96 -12.80 12.45 -3.81
N ALA A 97 -11.88 12.78 -4.71
CA ALA A 97 -10.83 11.89 -5.16
C ALA A 97 -9.60 11.99 -4.26
N HIS A 98 -9.23 10.91 -3.58
CA HIS A 98 -7.93 10.81 -2.92
C HIS A 98 -6.79 10.81 -3.95
N LEU A 99 -5.76 11.61 -3.69
CA LEU A 99 -4.59 11.79 -4.54
C LEU A 99 -3.35 11.21 -3.85
N TYR A 100 -2.62 10.39 -4.58
CA TYR A 100 -1.37 9.78 -4.13
C TYR A 100 -0.32 9.93 -5.22
N GLU A 101 0.94 9.96 -4.79
CA GLU A 101 2.10 9.98 -5.66
C GLU A 101 3.15 9.02 -5.10
N ILE A 102 3.86 8.32 -5.99
CA ILE A 102 5.02 7.51 -5.60
C ILE A 102 6.26 8.30 -6.01
N VAL A 103 7.12 8.59 -5.05
CA VAL A 103 8.33 9.39 -5.24
C VAL A 103 9.55 8.58 -4.82
N GLN A 104 10.69 8.85 -5.46
CA GLN A 104 11.97 8.31 -5.01
C GLN A 104 12.46 9.07 -3.76
N ILE A 105 13.05 8.35 -2.80
CA ILE A 105 13.59 8.87 -1.53
C ILE A 105 15.02 9.36 -1.74
#